data_AF-A0A4S8KW98-F1
#
_entry.id   AF-A0A4S8KW98-F1
#
_cell.length_a   1.000
_cell.length_b   1.000
_cell.length_c   1.000
_cell.angle_alpha   90.00
_cell.angle_beta   90.00
_cell.angle_gamma   90.00
#
_symmetry.space_group_name_H-M   'P 1'
#
loop_
_entity.id
_entity.type
_entity.pdbx_description
1 polymer ?
#
loop_
_entity_poly.entity_id
_entity_poly.type
_entity_poly.pdbx_seq_one_letter_code
_entity_poly.pdbx_strand_id
1 'polypeptide(L)'
;VSPDDFHRLMEFPYLKNDEELEKFDRWIDKLNNPHVSAWWKHKRINKWILPTIIKSQSKMDPSDWTVTESTTNIGEGQHYWSRKNTGEKLSLVASIVEARKVDFRVATEIQTSRQTGILGSNRNSAVERMKNSLRHVNHGNSKRQANQERDTEIQRLQQEIEVHTKTKKETDARIKQAREALALTRSDGKSRHRASRAESNSSGRVRIAPKAADMGTLPGMFSSGFR
;
A
#
# COMPACT_ATOMS: atom_id res chain seq x y z
N VAL A 1 0.23 2.45 -33.84
CA VAL A 1 0.66 1.33 -32.99
C VAL A 1 1.55 0.47 -33.86
N SER A 2 2.77 0.14 -33.43
CA SER A 2 3.67 -0.72 -34.21
C SER A 2 3.04 -2.11 -34.39
N PRO A 3 3.36 -2.88 -35.44
CA PRO A 3 2.94 -4.28 -35.55
C PRO A 3 3.29 -5.11 -34.29
N ASP A 4 4.46 -4.88 -33.71
CA ASP A 4 4.90 -5.56 -32.48
C ASP A 4 4.05 -5.15 -31.26
N ASP A 5 3.71 -3.87 -31.17
CA ASP A 5 2.82 -3.37 -30.12
C ASP A 5 1.40 -3.92 -30.29
N PHE A 6 0.95 -4.12 -31.53
CA PHE A 6 -0.34 -4.73 -31.81
C PHE A 6 -0.37 -6.20 -31.40
N HIS A 7 0.67 -6.97 -31.72
CA HIS A 7 0.78 -8.35 -31.23
C HIS A 7 0.75 -8.41 -29.71
N ARG A 8 1.54 -7.56 -29.05
CA ARG A 8 1.54 -7.48 -27.59
C ARG A 8 0.18 -7.06 -27.02
N LEU A 9 -0.55 -6.17 -27.69
CA LEU A 9 -1.93 -5.84 -27.33
C LEU A 9 -2.86 -7.05 -27.42
N MET A 10 -2.67 -7.95 -28.40
CA MET A 10 -3.50 -9.14 -28.57
C MET A 10 -3.15 -10.26 -27.58
N GLU A 11 -1.99 -10.21 -26.92
CA GLU A 11 -1.55 -11.20 -25.94
C GLU A 11 -2.15 -11.02 -24.54
N PHE A 12 -2.79 -9.89 -24.26
CA PHE A 12 -3.33 -9.58 -22.93
C PHE A 12 -4.34 -10.62 -22.35
N PRO A 13 -5.13 -11.39 -23.13
CA PRO A 13 -5.99 -12.43 -22.58
C PRO A 13 -5.22 -13.58 -21.92
N TYR A 14 -3.95 -13.76 -22.30
CA TYR A 14 -3.11 -14.88 -21.87
C TYR A 14 -2.21 -14.57 -20.67
N LEU A 15 -2.40 -13.41 -20.02
CA LEU A 15 -1.66 -13.01 -18.83
C LEU A 15 -1.95 -13.96 -17.65
N LYS A 16 -0.90 -14.55 -17.09
CA LYS A 16 -1.00 -15.69 -16.15
C LYS A 16 -1.19 -15.28 -14.69
N ASN A 17 -0.76 -14.08 -14.32
CA ASN A 17 -0.78 -13.61 -12.94
C ASN A 17 -0.95 -12.10 -12.84
N ASP A 18 -1.20 -11.62 -11.62
CA ASP A 18 -1.38 -10.19 -11.34
C ASP A 18 -0.12 -9.37 -11.68
N GLU A 19 1.07 -9.96 -11.52
CA GLU A 19 2.33 -9.29 -11.84
C GLU A 19 2.48 -9.00 -13.34
N GLU A 20 2.12 -9.95 -14.20
CA GLU A 20 2.09 -9.75 -15.65
C GLU A 20 1.05 -8.70 -16.04
N LEU A 21 -0.10 -8.65 -15.35
CA LEU A 21 -1.12 -7.63 -15.56
C LEU A 21 -0.62 -6.23 -15.18
N GLU A 22 0.11 -6.08 -14.07
CA GLU A 22 0.74 -4.81 -13.70
C GLU A 22 1.85 -4.41 -14.67
N LYS A 23 2.64 -5.36 -15.17
CA LYS A 23 3.66 -5.09 -16.21
C LYS A 23 2.99 -4.62 -17.50
N PHE A 24 1.83 -5.18 -17.84
CA PHE A 24 1.04 -4.77 -18.99
C PHE A 24 0.46 -3.37 -18.80
N ASP A 25 -0.09 -3.05 -17.62
CA ASP A 25 -0.56 -1.70 -17.27
C ASP A 25 0.54 -0.66 -17.52
N ARG A 26 1.74 -0.89 -16.95
CA ARG A 26 2.88 0.02 -17.08
C ARG A 26 3.36 0.15 -18.52
N TRP A 27 3.21 -0.89 -19.33
CA TRP A 27 3.58 -0.84 -20.74
C TRP A 27 2.58 -0.01 -21.56
N ILE A 28 1.27 -0.15 -21.30
CA ILE A 28 0.23 0.68 -21.93
C ILE A 28 0.46 2.17 -21.66
N ASP A 29 0.81 2.52 -20.41
CA ASP A 29 1.12 3.91 -20.04
C ASP A 29 2.35 4.46 -20.80
N LYS A 30 3.34 3.60 -21.08
CA LYS A 30 4.54 3.98 -21.86
C LYS A 30 4.28 4.12 -23.36
N LEU A 31 3.25 3.49 -23.90
CA LEU A 31 2.91 3.55 -25.33
C LEU A 31 2.50 4.96 -25.79
N ASN A 32 2.13 5.83 -24.84
CA ASN A 32 1.70 7.21 -25.03
C ASN A 32 0.63 7.38 -26.13
N ASN A 33 -0.24 6.38 -26.30
CA ASN A 33 -1.33 6.40 -27.26
C ASN A 33 -2.67 6.64 -26.51
N PRO A 34 -3.35 7.77 -26.72
CA PRO A 34 -4.54 8.13 -25.95
C PRO A 34 -5.70 7.16 -26.16
N HIS A 35 -5.86 6.60 -27.36
CA HIS A 35 -6.94 5.66 -27.65
C HIS A 35 -6.71 4.31 -26.98
N VAL A 36 -5.47 3.80 -27.01
CA VAL A 36 -5.11 2.53 -26.36
C VAL A 36 -5.18 2.66 -24.85
N SER A 37 -4.68 3.77 -24.29
CA SER A 37 -4.78 4.05 -22.86
C SER A 37 -6.24 4.19 -22.41
N ALA A 38 -7.09 4.91 -23.16
CA ALA A 38 -8.52 5.03 -22.86
C ALA A 38 -9.25 3.67 -22.95
N TRP A 39 -8.96 2.87 -23.96
CA TRP A 39 -9.49 1.50 -24.11
C TRP A 39 -9.11 0.63 -22.91
N TRP A 40 -7.85 0.66 -22.50
CA TRP A 40 -7.36 -0.13 -21.38
C TRP A 40 -7.96 0.35 -20.04
N LYS A 41 -8.02 1.68 -19.84
CA LYS A 41 -8.68 2.30 -18.70
C LYS A 41 -10.15 1.88 -18.59
N HIS A 42 -10.88 1.82 -19.70
CA HIS A 42 -12.25 1.31 -19.73
C HIS A 42 -12.34 -0.14 -19.24
N LYS A 43 -11.40 -1.01 -19.63
CA LYS A 43 -11.31 -2.41 -19.16
C LYS A 43 -11.02 -2.49 -17.66
N ARG A 44 -10.19 -1.59 -17.13
CA ARG A 44 -9.83 -1.52 -15.69
C ARG A 44 -10.97 -0.97 -14.82
N ILE A 45 -11.67 0.06 -15.27
CA ILE A 45 -12.81 0.66 -14.54
C ILE A 45 -13.94 -0.35 -14.42
N ASN A 46 -14.25 -1.03 -15.52
CA ASN A 46 -15.27 -2.06 -15.55
C ASN A 46 -14.69 -3.39 -15.05
N LYS A 47 -14.62 -3.53 -13.72
CA LYS A 47 -14.01 -4.67 -13.02
C LYS A 47 -14.52 -6.06 -13.43
N TRP A 48 -15.67 -6.13 -14.09
CA TRP A 48 -16.23 -7.37 -14.60
C TRP A 48 -15.61 -7.82 -15.93
N ILE A 49 -15.00 -6.91 -16.72
CA ILE A 49 -14.48 -7.25 -18.05
C ILE A 49 -13.21 -8.10 -17.98
N LEU A 50 -12.22 -7.72 -17.17
CA LEU A 50 -10.96 -8.47 -17.12
C LEU A 50 -11.13 -9.93 -16.65
N PRO A 51 -11.93 -10.23 -15.61
CA PRO A 51 -12.27 -11.60 -15.24
C PRO A 51 -12.98 -12.40 -16.33
N THR A 52 -13.62 -11.73 -17.30
CA THR A 52 -14.31 -12.40 -18.41
C THR A 52 -13.38 -12.80 -19.56
N ILE A 53 -12.18 -12.21 -19.61
CA ILE A 53 -11.24 -12.39 -20.72
C ILE A 53 -9.97 -13.11 -20.24
N ILE A 54 -9.48 -12.77 -19.04
CA ILE A 54 -8.20 -13.23 -18.51
C ILE A 54 -8.46 -14.32 -17.47
N LYS A 55 -7.96 -15.54 -17.73
CA LYS A 55 -8.12 -16.70 -16.85
C LYS A 55 -7.67 -16.43 -15.41
N SER A 56 -6.53 -15.75 -15.24
CA SER A 56 -5.96 -15.43 -13.92
C SER A 56 -6.81 -14.48 -13.08
N GLN A 57 -7.66 -13.68 -13.74
CA GLN A 57 -8.57 -12.74 -13.08
C GLN A 57 -9.95 -13.33 -12.83
N SER A 58 -10.25 -14.49 -13.44
CA SER A 58 -11.54 -15.15 -13.30
C SER A 58 -11.69 -15.82 -11.94
N LYS A 59 -12.91 -15.80 -11.43
CA LYS A 59 -13.31 -16.58 -10.24
C LYS A 59 -13.88 -17.95 -10.60
N MET A 60 -14.01 -18.25 -11.89
CA MET A 60 -14.46 -19.55 -12.36
C MET A 60 -13.39 -20.60 -12.02
N ASP A 61 -13.83 -21.81 -11.69
CA ASP A 61 -12.90 -22.90 -11.45
C ASP A 61 -12.02 -23.13 -12.70
N PRO A 62 -10.70 -23.37 -12.54
CA PRO A 62 -9.82 -23.59 -13.69
C PRO A 62 -10.26 -24.74 -14.61
N SER A 63 -10.94 -25.77 -14.10
CA SER A 63 -11.49 -26.85 -14.94
C SER A 63 -12.67 -26.35 -15.76
N ASP A 64 -13.59 -25.60 -15.14
CA ASP A 64 -14.75 -25.02 -15.83
C ASP A 64 -14.31 -23.99 -16.89
N TRP A 65 -13.24 -23.22 -16.61
CA TRP A 65 -12.65 -22.31 -17.59
C TRP A 65 -12.05 -23.02 -18.80
N THR A 66 -11.40 -24.16 -18.61
CA THR A 66 -10.85 -24.94 -19.72
C THR A 66 -11.95 -25.58 -20.58
N VAL A 67 -13.08 -25.97 -19.96
CA VAL A 67 -14.24 -26.53 -20.67
C VAL A 67 -15.02 -25.45 -21.41
N THR A 68 -15.04 -24.22 -20.88
CA THR A 68 -15.71 -23.10 -21.53
C THR A 68 -14.87 -22.63 -22.72
N GLU A 69 -15.36 -22.84 -23.93
CA GLU A 69 -14.67 -22.39 -25.13
C GLU A 69 -14.51 -20.86 -25.13
N SER A 70 -13.39 -20.34 -25.64
CA SER A 70 -13.12 -18.90 -25.73
C SER A 70 -14.09 -18.14 -26.66
N THR A 71 -14.88 -18.88 -27.43
CA THR A 71 -15.98 -18.42 -28.30
C THR A 71 -17.30 -18.25 -27.54
N THR A 72 -17.43 -18.85 -26.35
CA THR A 72 -18.66 -18.82 -25.55
C THR A 72 -18.73 -17.50 -24.80
N ASN A 73 -19.74 -16.69 -25.09
CA ASN A 73 -20.00 -15.46 -24.35
C ASN A 73 -20.26 -15.80 -22.87
N ILE A 74 -19.72 -15.06 -21.90
CA ILE A 74 -19.99 -15.33 -20.47
C ILE A 74 -21.48 -15.19 -20.12
N GLY A 75 -22.24 -14.40 -20.87
CA GLY A 75 -23.71 -14.44 -20.82
C GLY A 75 -24.29 -15.82 -21.17
N GLU A 76 -23.70 -16.50 -22.17
CA GLU A 76 -24.00 -17.90 -22.51
C GLU A 76 -23.45 -18.88 -21.48
N GLY A 77 -22.33 -18.58 -20.82
CA GLY A 77 -21.82 -19.34 -19.68
C GLY A 77 -22.78 -19.35 -18.48
N GLN A 78 -23.44 -18.23 -18.20
CA GLN A 78 -24.56 -18.18 -17.24
C GLN A 78 -25.74 -19.05 -17.71
N HIS A 79 -26.07 -19.00 -19.00
CA HIS A 79 -27.07 -19.92 -19.56
C HIS A 79 -26.62 -21.38 -19.44
N TYR A 80 -25.35 -21.71 -19.64
CA TYR A 80 -24.82 -23.06 -19.45
C TYR A 80 -24.89 -23.51 -17.98
N TRP A 81 -24.52 -22.66 -17.03
CA TRP A 81 -24.64 -22.98 -15.59
C TRP A 81 -26.10 -23.26 -15.21
N SER A 82 -27.03 -22.40 -15.66
CA SER A 82 -28.47 -22.63 -15.47
C SER A 82 -28.94 -23.88 -16.23
N ARG A 83 -28.44 -24.15 -17.44
CA ARG A 83 -28.77 -25.38 -18.17
C ARG A 83 -28.24 -26.63 -17.48
N LYS A 84 -27.05 -26.56 -16.85
CA LYS A 84 -26.41 -27.67 -16.14
C LYS A 84 -27.11 -27.98 -14.82
N ASN A 85 -27.54 -26.95 -14.09
CA ASN A 85 -28.09 -27.11 -12.73
C ASN A 85 -29.63 -27.04 -12.66
N THR A 86 -30.28 -26.32 -13.58
CA THR A 86 -31.75 -26.19 -13.67
C THR A 86 -32.34 -26.81 -14.94
N GLY A 87 -31.51 -27.26 -15.89
CA GLY A 87 -31.90 -28.20 -16.95
C GLY A 87 -32.67 -27.61 -18.13
N GLU A 88 -31.97 -27.24 -19.21
CA GLU A 88 -32.52 -27.53 -20.55
C GLU A 88 -31.83 -28.81 -21.05
N LYS A 89 -32.61 -29.78 -21.52
CA LYS A 89 -32.18 -31.08 -22.06
C LYS A 89 -31.78 -32.17 -21.04
N LEU A 90 -31.98 -31.98 -19.75
CA LEU A 90 -31.94 -33.08 -18.78
C LEU A 90 -33.30 -33.79 -18.72
N SER A 91 -33.31 -35.10 -18.47
CA SER A 91 -34.55 -35.80 -18.15
C SER A 91 -35.10 -35.24 -16.83
N LEU A 92 -36.44 -35.23 -16.68
CA LEU A 92 -37.10 -34.68 -15.50
C LEU A 92 -36.50 -35.21 -14.18
N VAL A 93 -36.19 -36.51 -14.13
CA VAL A 93 -35.57 -37.16 -12.98
C VAL A 93 -34.16 -36.65 -12.72
N ALA A 94 -33.34 -36.50 -13.75
CA ALA A 94 -31.98 -35.97 -13.60
C ALA A 94 -31.98 -34.52 -13.12
N SER A 95 -32.89 -33.68 -13.65
CA SER A 95 -33.06 -32.30 -13.20
C SER A 95 -33.45 -32.23 -11.72
N ILE A 96 -34.36 -33.08 -11.26
CA ILE A 96 -34.76 -33.15 -9.84
C ILE A 96 -33.56 -33.52 -8.96
N VAL A 97 -32.74 -34.48 -9.38
CA VAL A 97 -31.57 -34.92 -8.62
C VAL A 97 -30.50 -33.82 -8.54
N GLU A 98 -30.20 -33.13 -9.64
CA GLU A 98 -29.22 -32.05 -9.64
C GLU A 98 -29.71 -30.82 -8.85
N ALA A 99 -30.98 -30.42 -9.02
CA ALA A 99 -31.58 -29.34 -8.23
C ALA A 99 -31.50 -29.65 -6.72
N ARG A 100 -31.78 -30.91 -6.34
CA ARG A 100 -31.67 -31.35 -4.94
C ARG A 100 -30.26 -31.19 -4.37
N LYS A 101 -29.19 -31.39 -5.15
CA LYS A 101 -27.81 -31.16 -4.69
C LYS A 101 -27.56 -29.68 -4.41
N VAL A 102 -28.09 -28.80 -5.27
CA VAL A 102 -27.98 -27.34 -5.09
C VAL A 102 -28.74 -26.91 -3.83
N ASP A 103 -29.97 -27.41 -3.65
CA ASP A 103 -30.78 -27.12 -2.46
C ASP A 103 -30.07 -27.57 -1.17
N PHE A 104 -29.47 -28.75 -1.16
CA PHE A 104 -28.70 -29.22 0.00
C PHE A 104 -27.49 -28.34 0.32
N ARG A 105 -26.77 -27.86 -0.71
CA ARG A 105 -25.65 -26.93 -0.50
C ARG A 105 -26.13 -25.62 0.12
N VAL A 106 -27.19 -25.04 -0.41
CA VAL A 106 -27.76 -23.78 0.09
C VAL A 106 -28.30 -23.98 1.51
N ALA A 107 -29.00 -25.08 1.78
CA ALA A 107 -29.49 -25.42 3.11
C ALA A 107 -28.34 -25.56 4.13
N THR A 108 -27.24 -26.22 3.74
CA THR A 108 -26.03 -26.36 4.57
C THR A 108 -25.40 -25.00 4.86
N GLU A 109 -25.32 -24.13 3.85
CA GLU A 109 -24.81 -22.76 4.01
C GLU A 109 -25.66 -21.93 4.97
N ILE A 110 -27.00 -22.01 4.85
CA ILE A 110 -27.95 -21.34 5.76
C ILE A 110 -27.80 -21.90 7.18
N GLN A 111 -27.73 -23.22 7.34
CA GLN A 111 -27.59 -23.85 8.66
C GLN A 111 -26.26 -23.46 9.32
N THR A 112 -25.17 -23.50 8.57
CA THR A 112 -23.86 -23.06 9.05
C THR A 112 -23.89 -21.59 9.44
N SER A 113 -24.54 -20.75 8.64
CA SER A 113 -24.71 -19.32 8.95
C SER A 113 -25.49 -19.09 10.25
N ARG A 114 -26.56 -19.88 10.47
CA ARG A 114 -27.35 -19.83 11.71
C ARG A 114 -26.56 -20.29 12.93
N GLN A 115 -25.79 -21.37 12.81
CA GLN A 115 -25.00 -21.93 13.91
C GLN A 115 -23.82 -21.03 14.29
N THR A 116 -23.13 -20.48 13.30
CA THR A 116 -21.93 -19.66 13.52
C THR A 116 -22.25 -18.19 13.78
N GLY A 117 -23.48 -17.75 13.51
CA GLY A 117 -23.87 -16.33 13.52
C GLY A 117 -23.21 -15.52 12.40
N ILE A 118 -22.45 -16.17 11.52
CA ILE A 118 -21.73 -15.56 10.41
C ILE A 118 -22.55 -15.79 9.14
N LEU A 119 -23.25 -14.76 8.67
CA LEU A 119 -23.91 -14.80 7.37
C LEU A 119 -22.87 -15.05 6.27
N GLY A 120 -23.23 -15.92 5.31
CA GLY A 120 -22.51 -16.11 4.06
C GLY A 120 -22.32 -14.79 3.33
N SER A 121 -21.21 -14.11 3.61
CA SER A 121 -20.79 -12.91 2.91
C SER A 121 -19.61 -13.28 2.03
N ASN A 122 -19.60 -12.75 0.81
CA ASN A 122 -18.45 -12.80 -0.08
C ASN A 122 -17.16 -12.19 0.52
N ARG A 123 -17.25 -11.49 1.66
CA ARG A 123 -16.12 -10.92 2.42
C ARG A 123 -15.79 -11.68 3.72
N ASN A 124 -16.56 -12.71 4.07
CA ASN A 124 -16.39 -13.48 5.31
C ASN A 124 -16.21 -14.99 5.07
N SER A 125 -15.81 -15.38 3.85
CA SER A 125 -15.38 -16.75 3.59
C SER A 125 -14.06 -17.03 4.32
N ALA A 126 -13.77 -18.31 4.60
CA ALA A 126 -12.50 -18.71 5.21
C ALA A 126 -11.27 -18.20 4.42
N VAL A 127 -11.37 -18.23 3.09
CA VAL A 127 -10.33 -17.75 2.17
C VAL A 127 -10.13 -16.23 2.30
N GLU A 128 -11.21 -15.44 2.34
CA GLU A 128 -11.11 -13.98 2.49
C GLU A 128 -10.63 -13.58 3.88
N ARG A 129 -11.01 -14.32 4.94
CA ARG A 129 -10.45 -14.13 6.29
C ARG A 129 -8.95 -14.36 6.31
N MET A 130 -8.48 -15.44 5.68
CA MET A 130 -7.05 -15.75 5.56
C MET A 130 -6.31 -14.66 4.76
N LYS A 131 -6.88 -14.23 3.63
CA LYS A 131 -6.32 -13.16 2.79
C LYS A 131 -6.21 -11.83 3.54
N ASN A 132 -7.23 -11.45 4.29
CA ASN A 132 -7.21 -10.22 5.10
C ASN A 132 -6.19 -10.32 6.24
N SER A 133 -6.11 -11.48 6.91
CA SER A 133 -5.08 -11.74 7.93
C SER A 133 -3.66 -11.57 7.36
N LEU A 134 -3.38 -12.18 6.20
CA LEU A 134 -2.11 -12.02 5.50
C LEU A 134 -1.82 -10.56 5.12
N ARG A 135 -2.83 -9.81 4.66
CA ARG A 135 -2.68 -8.37 4.37
C ARG A 135 -2.28 -7.56 5.61
N HIS A 136 -2.89 -7.84 6.76
CA HIS A 136 -2.55 -7.15 8.00
C HIS A 136 -1.11 -7.47 8.44
N VAL A 137 -0.70 -8.74 8.36
CA VAL A 137 0.68 -9.17 8.67
C VAL A 137 1.67 -8.48 7.74
N ASN A 138 1.43 -8.51 6.43
CA ASN A 138 2.31 -7.88 5.44
C ASN A 138 2.41 -6.37 5.66
N HIS A 139 1.30 -5.70 5.96
CA HIS A 139 1.31 -4.27 6.27
C HIS A 139 2.13 -3.96 7.54
N GLY A 140 2.02 -4.81 8.57
CA GLY A 140 2.84 -4.72 9.78
C GLY A 140 4.34 -4.87 9.47
N ASN A 141 4.69 -5.86 8.64
CA ASN A 141 6.07 -6.10 8.21
C ASN A 141 6.62 -4.93 7.40
N SER A 142 5.89 -4.41 6.41
CA SER A 142 6.32 -3.24 5.63
C SER A 142 6.52 -2.00 6.51
N LYS A 143 5.64 -1.75 7.49
CA LYS A 143 5.82 -0.65 8.45
C LYS A 143 7.06 -0.85 9.32
N ARG A 144 7.31 -2.08 9.78
CA ARG A 144 8.49 -2.41 10.59
C ARG A 144 9.78 -2.18 9.81
N GLN A 145 9.83 -2.60 8.55
CA GLN A 145 10.97 -2.37 7.67
C GLN A 145 11.19 -0.87 7.43
N ALA A 146 10.14 -0.11 7.11
CA ALA A 146 10.25 1.34 6.92
C ALA A 146 10.69 2.08 8.19
N ASN A 147 10.33 1.58 9.38
CA ASN A 147 10.82 2.11 10.65
C ASN A 147 12.30 1.78 10.86
N GLN A 148 12.73 0.54 10.57
CA GLN A 148 14.14 0.14 10.65
C GLN A 148 15.02 0.99 9.74
N GLU A 149 14.60 1.22 8.49
CA GLU A 149 15.32 2.09 7.55
C GLU A 149 15.44 3.53 8.08
N ARG A 150 14.35 4.08 8.64
CA ARG A 150 14.37 5.39 9.29
C ARG A 150 15.31 5.43 10.50
N ASP A 151 15.29 4.41 11.35
CA ASP A 151 16.16 4.35 12.52
C ASP A 151 17.63 4.24 12.13
N THR A 152 17.95 3.49 11.06
CA THR A 152 19.33 3.41 10.53
C THR A 152 19.82 4.76 10.00
N GLU A 153 18.97 5.53 9.31
CA GLU A 153 19.36 6.85 8.80
C GLU A 153 19.51 7.86 9.95
N ILE A 154 18.65 7.80 10.97
CA ILE A 154 18.79 8.62 12.18
C ILE A 154 20.14 8.33 12.86
N GLN A 155 20.52 7.06 13.00
CA GLN A 155 21.80 6.68 13.58
C GLN A 155 22.98 7.19 12.74
N ARG A 156 22.90 7.11 11.41
CA ARG A 156 23.92 7.64 10.50
C ARG A 156 24.11 9.16 10.70
N LEU A 157 23.02 9.92 10.73
CA LEU A 157 23.05 11.37 10.93
C LEU A 157 23.58 11.74 12.33
N GLN A 158 23.25 10.96 13.37
CA GLN A 158 23.78 11.17 14.72
C GLN A 158 25.31 10.99 14.76
N GLN A 159 25.83 9.96 14.09
CA GLN A 159 27.28 9.74 13.97
C GLN A 159 27.97 10.90 13.23
N GLU A 160 27.37 11.38 12.13
CA GLU A 160 27.89 12.51 11.35
C GLU A 160 27.93 13.80 12.19
N ILE A 161 26.87 14.09 12.96
CA ILE A 161 26.84 15.21 13.91
C ILE A 161 27.95 15.05 14.96
N GLU A 162 28.14 13.85 15.52
CA GLU A 162 29.17 13.63 16.53
C GLU A 162 30.57 13.91 15.97
N VAL A 163 30.87 13.42 14.76
CA VAL A 163 32.14 13.70 14.06
C VAL A 163 32.32 15.20 13.81
N HIS A 164 31.30 15.91 13.33
CA HIS A 164 31.36 17.35 13.13
C HIS A 164 31.55 18.12 14.44
N THR A 165 30.96 17.67 15.55
CA THR A 165 31.17 18.32 16.85
C THR A 165 32.58 18.11 17.39
N LYS A 166 33.19 16.94 17.16
CA LYS A 166 34.59 16.65 17.53
C LYS A 166 35.56 17.51 16.72
N THR A 167 35.41 17.52 15.40
CA THR A 167 36.26 18.35 14.51
C THR A 167 36.15 19.83 14.84
N LYS A 168 34.93 20.34 15.12
CA LYS A 168 34.74 21.72 15.58
C LYS A 168 35.51 22.03 16.87
N LYS A 169 35.44 21.14 17.87
CA LYS A 169 36.20 21.31 19.12
C LYS A 169 37.70 21.36 18.88
N GLU A 170 38.23 20.51 18.00
CA GLU A 170 39.65 20.51 17.61
C GLU A 170 40.05 21.79 16.88
N THR A 171 39.23 22.27 15.94
CA THR A 171 39.49 23.54 15.24
C THR A 171 39.45 24.73 16.18
N ASP A 172 38.50 24.76 17.11
CA ASP A 172 38.38 25.82 18.11
C ASP A 172 39.61 25.83 19.04
N ALA A 173 40.12 24.66 19.42
CA ALA A 173 41.36 24.53 20.20
C ALA A 173 42.59 25.04 19.42
N ARG A 174 42.71 24.70 18.12
CA ARG A 174 43.79 25.22 17.25
C ARG A 174 43.71 26.74 17.08
N ILE A 175 42.51 27.29 16.90
CA ILE A 175 42.29 28.74 16.80
C ILE A 175 42.72 29.42 18.12
N LYS A 176 42.39 28.83 19.27
CA LYS A 176 42.81 29.34 20.57
C LYS A 176 44.34 29.38 20.71
N GLN A 177 45.02 28.28 20.37
CA GLN A 177 46.49 28.21 20.38
C GLN A 177 47.13 29.24 19.44
N ALA A 178 46.59 29.40 18.22
CA ALA A 178 47.07 30.40 17.27
C ALA A 178 46.89 31.84 17.78
N ARG A 179 45.78 32.12 18.49
CA ARG A 179 45.55 33.43 19.13
C ARG A 179 46.52 33.69 20.28
N GLU A 180 46.82 32.69 21.11
CA GLU A 180 47.80 32.79 22.19
C GLU A 180 49.22 33.04 21.64
N ALA A 181 49.62 32.32 20.59
CA ALA A 181 50.88 32.55 19.89
C ALA A 181 50.96 33.96 19.28
N LEU A 182 49.88 34.44 18.66
CA LEU A 182 49.80 35.82 18.16
C LEU A 182 49.91 36.86 19.28
N ALA A 183 49.31 36.62 20.43
CA ALA A 183 49.41 37.52 21.59
C ALA A 183 50.85 37.63 22.11
N LEU A 184 51.58 36.52 22.16
CA LEU A 184 53.01 36.48 22.54
C LEU A 184 53.90 37.22 21.52
N THR A 185 53.59 37.14 20.22
CA THR A 185 54.35 37.88 19.20
C THR A 185 54.04 39.38 19.13
N ARG A 186 52.90 39.82 19.68
CA ARG A 186 52.45 41.22 19.64
C ARG A 186 52.91 42.08 20.82
N SER A 187 53.56 41.51 21.84
CA SER A 187 53.91 42.23 23.07
C SER A 187 55.11 43.19 22.98
N ASP A 188 55.81 43.30 21.85
CA ASP A 188 56.91 44.27 21.67
C ASP A 188 56.51 45.61 21.01
N GLY A 189 55.22 45.80 20.69
CA GLY A 189 54.73 47.02 20.04
C GLY A 189 53.98 47.97 20.97
N LYS A 190 54.70 48.75 21.77
CA LYS A 190 54.14 49.84 22.58
C LYS A 190 53.67 50.99 21.67
N SER A 191 52.37 51.23 21.54
CA SER A 191 51.85 52.55 21.15
C SER A 191 50.46 52.83 21.70
N ARG A 192 50.30 54.08 22.11
CA ARG A 192 49.24 54.69 22.92
C ARG A 192 48.01 55.03 22.07
N HIS A 193 46.82 54.94 22.67
CA HIS A 193 45.84 56.03 22.92
C HIS A 193 44.38 55.55 22.90
N ARG A 194 43.74 55.70 24.07
CA ARG A 194 42.49 56.46 24.33
C ARG A 194 41.36 56.35 23.28
N ALA A 195 40.20 55.82 23.67
CA ALA A 195 38.99 56.62 23.95
C ALA A 195 37.76 55.75 24.26
N SER A 196 36.89 56.38 25.04
CA SER A 196 35.59 56.03 25.59
C SER A 196 34.47 55.65 24.60
N ARG A 197 33.39 55.09 25.18
CA ARG A 197 31.97 54.95 24.74
C ARG A 197 31.60 53.50 24.45
N ALA A 198 30.48 52.96 24.90
CA ALA A 198 29.39 53.47 25.73
C ALA A 198 28.62 52.25 26.25
N GLU A 199 27.99 52.41 27.40
CA GLU A 199 26.91 51.54 27.85
C GLU A 199 25.74 51.61 26.87
N SER A 200 25.21 50.47 26.46
CA SER A 200 23.80 50.39 26.09
C SER A 200 23.28 48.97 26.28
N ASN A 201 22.43 48.83 27.28
CA ASN A 201 21.54 47.72 27.50
C ASN A 201 20.72 47.41 26.23
N SER A 202 20.57 46.15 25.88
CA SER A 202 19.27 45.68 25.41
C SER A 202 19.14 44.17 25.64
N SER A 203 18.33 43.87 26.64
CA SER A 203 17.72 42.59 26.92
C SER A 203 16.99 42.03 25.69
N GLY A 204 17.51 40.95 25.11
CA GLY A 204 16.84 40.15 24.09
C GLY A 204 16.62 38.70 24.55
N ARG A 205 16.13 38.51 25.79
CA ARG A 205 15.76 37.18 26.29
C ARG A 205 14.39 36.81 25.73
N VAL A 206 14.37 36.16 24.56
CA VAL A 206 13.14 35.57 24.00
C VAL A 206 12.79 34.34 24.83
N ARG A 207 11.71 34.42 25.62
CA ARG A 207 11.05 33.24 26.18
C ARG A 207 10.39 32.50 25.01
N ILE A 208 10.97 31.38 24.59
CA ILE A 208 10.26 30.42 23.76
C ILE A 208 9.22 29.77 24.69
N ALA A 209 7.94 30.02 24.41
CA ALA A 209 6.83 29.39 25.10
C ALA A 209 6.96 27.85 24.99
N PRO A 210 6.67 27.08 26.05
CA PRO A 210 6.48 25.65 25.88
C PRO A 210 5.32 25.42 24.90
N LYS A 211 5.61 24.69 23.82
CA LYS A 211 4.64 24.11 22.91
C LYS A 211 3.49 23.51 23.74
N ALA A 212 2.26 23.89 23.42
CA ALA A 212 1.08 23.21 23.90
C ALA A 212 1.28 21.70 23.68
N ALA A 213 1.34 20.96 24.79
CA ALA A 213 1.07 19.55 24.77
C ALA A 213 -0.36 19.43 24.24
N ASP A 214 -0.49 18.90 23.03
CA ASP A 214 -1.75 18.37 22.52
C ASP A 214 -2.15 17.27 23.51
N MET A 215 -3.00 17.66 24.45
CA MET A 215 -3.60 16.79 25.43
C MET A 215 -4.36 15.74 24.64
N GLY A 216 -3.85 14.51 24.73
CA GLY A 216 -4.48 13.34 24.17
C GLY A 216 -5.98 13.39 24.39
N THR A 217 -6.70 13.21 23.28
CA THR A 217 -8.09 12.79 23.28
C THR A 217 -8.23 11.62 24.24
N LEU A 218 -8.73 11.88 25.44
CA LEU A 218 -9.18 10.83 26.34
C LEU A 218 -10.44 10.20 25.72
N PRO A 219 -10.50 8.87 25.63
CA PRO A 219 -11.73 8.18 25.23
C PRO A 219 -12.79 8.45 26.31
N GLY A 220 -13.94 8.93 25.86
CA GLY A 220 -15.11 9.13 26.71
C GLY A 220 -15.47 7.84 27.44
N MET A 221 -15.32 7.87 28.77
CA MET A 221 -16.04 6.97 29.67
C MET A 221 -17.52 7.36 29.61
N PHE A 222 -18.32 6.60 28.87
CA PHE A 222 -19.73 6.45 29.19
C PHE A 222 -19.87 5.18 30.04
N SER A 223 -20.05 5.42 31.34
CA SER A 223 -20.58 4.44 32.27
C SER A 223 -22.09 4.67 32.44
N SER A 224 -22.81 3.56 32.60
CA SER A 224 -24.11 3.40 33.26
C SER A 224 -25.41 3.43 32.43
N GLY A 225 -26.23 2.39 32.68
CA GLY A 225 -27.63 2.23 32.29
C GLY A 225 -27.90 0.85 31.68
N PHE A 226 -27.93 -0.26 32.44
CA PHE A 226 -29.11 -0.76 33.16
C PHE A 226 -30.44 -0.60 32.40
N ARG A 227 -30.78 -1.56 31.55
CA ARG A 227 -31.94 -2.48 31.67
C ARG A 227 -31.96 -3.45 30.50
#